data_AF-A0A3D3M6Y7-F1
#
_entry.id   AF-A0A3D3M6Y7-F1
#
_cell.length_a   1.000
_cell.length_b   1.000
_cell.length_c   1.000
_cell.angle_alpha   90.00
_cell.angle_beta   90.00
_cell.angle_gamma   90.00
#
_symmetry.space_group_name_H-M   'P 1'
#
loop_
_entity.id
_entity.type
_entity.pdbx_description
1 polymer ?
#
loop_
_entity_poly.entity_id
_entity_poly.type
_entity_poly.pdbx_seq_one_letter_code
_entity_poly.pdbx_strand_id
1 'polypeptide(L)' 'MAAANRQVKPLSTFDVVAHFEAEARRLAGSVSATQLRFLKVAKAKGKEMETVGQMAGARA' A
#
# COMPACT_ATOMS: atom_id res chain seq x y z
N MET A 1 29.15 -36.30 18.65
CA MET A 1 28.52 -34.98 18.83
C MET A 1 27.37 -34.88 17.84
N ALA A 2 26.12 -34.93 18.33
CA ALA A 2 24.94 -34.90 17.47
C ALA A 2 24.67 -33.45 17.02
N ALA A 3 24.70 -33.21 15.72
CA ALA A 3 24.38 -31.91 15.15
C ALA A 3 22.89 -31.61 15.41
N ALA A 4 22.62 -30.54 16.16
CA ALA A 4 21.26 -30.06 16.37
C ALA A 4 20.68 -29.61 15.04
N ASN A 5 19.69 -30.36 14.54
CA ASN A 5 18.92 -30.01 13.36
C ASN A 5 18.17 -28.70 13.62
N ARG A 6 18.70 -27.59 13.11
CA ARG A 6 18.07 -26.27 13.22
C ARG A 6 16.92 -26.24 12.21
N GLN A 7 15.72 -26.63 12.64
CA GLN A 7 14.50 -26.43 11.87
C GLN A 7 14.28 -24.92 11.70
N VAL A 8 14.61 -24.41 10.51
CA VAL A 8 14.24 -23.06 10.11
C VAL A 8 12.76 -23.14 9.75
N LYS A 9 11.88 -22.64 10.63
CA LYS A 9 10.47 -22.44 10.28
C LYS A 9 10.44 -21.54 9.04
N PRO A 10 9.86 -21.98 7.91
CA PRO A 10 9.66 -21.09 6.78
C PRO A 10 8.78 -19.94 7.27
N LEU A 11 9.28 -18.70 7.14
CA LEU A 11 8.49 -17.51 7.42
C LEU A 11 7.20 -17.63 6.60
N SER A 12 6.05 -17.55 7.26
CA SER A 12 4.79 -17.61 6.54
C SER A 12 4.74 -16.40 5.61
N THR A 13 4.08 -16.54 4.46
CA THR A 13 3.93 -15.44 3.49
C THR A 13 3.34 -14.18 4.14
N PHE A 14 2.50 -14.35 5.16
CA PHE A 14 1.94 -13.26 5.96
C PHE A 14 2.98 -12.51 6.80
N ASP A 15 3.93 -13.22 7.42
CA ASP A 15 4.99 -12.59 8.22
C ASP A 15 5.88 -11.70 7.35
N VAL A 16 6.15 -12.14 6.12
CA VAL A 16 6.94 -11.39 5.13
C VAL A 16 6.20 -10.14 4.67
N VAL A 17 4.90 -10.26 4.38
CA VAL A 17 4.07 -9.10 3.99
C VAL A 17 3.99 -8.08 5.11
N ALA A 18 3.75 -8.50 6.36
CA ALA A 18 3.69 -7.62 7.51
C ALA A 18 5.03 -6.89 7.75
N HIS A 19 6.16 -7.59 7.56
CA HIS A 19 7.49 -6.99 7.64
C HIS A 19 7.69 -5.89 6.59
N PHE A 20 7.38 -6.16 5.32
CA PHE A 20 7.51 -5.16 4.26
C PHE A 20 6.56 -3.99 4.42
N GLU A 21 5.33 -4.21 4.90
CA GLU A 21 4.40 -3.14 5.19
C GLU A 21 4.91 -2.22 6.31
N ALA A 22 5.44 -2.80 7.39
CA ALA A 22 6.03 -2.03 8.48
C ALA A 22 7.25 -1.22 8.02
N GLU A 23 8.11 -1.80 7.20
CA GLU A 23 9.28 -1.12 6.64
C GLU A 23 8.88 0.01 5.67
N ALA A 24 7.89 -0.24 4.81
CA ALA A 24 7.35 0.78 3.92
C ALA A 24 6.77 1.96 4.70
N ARG A 25 6.00 1.71 5.77
CA ARG A 25 5.47 2.77 6.65
C ARG A 25 6.59 3.55 7.34
N ARG A 26 7.64 2.87 7.80
CA ARG A 26 8.81 3.51 8.41
C ARG A 26 9.52 4.44 7.42
N LEU A 27 9.74 3.97 6.18
CA LEU A 27 10.42 4.73 5.13
C LEU A 27 9.57 5.89 4.60
N ALA A 28 8.27 5.68 4.43
CA ALA A 28 7.33 6.71 3.97
C ALA A 28 7.09 7.80 5.02
N GLY A 29 7.33 7.50 6.30
CA GLY A 29 7.02 8.39 7.41
C GLY A 29 5.51 8.54 7.65
N SER A 30 5.14 9.46 8.55
CA SER A 30 3.74 9.79 8.81
C SER A 30 3.26 10.91 7.89
N VAL A 31 2.18 10.67 7.15
CA VAL A 31 1.50 11.72 6.39
C VAL A 31 0.91 12.75 7.37
N SER A 32 1.23 14.03 7.20
CA SER A 32 0.69 15.07 8.07
C SER A 32 -0.82 15.22 7.88
N ALA A 33 -1.51 15.72 8.92
CA ALA A 33 -2.95 15.98 8.83
C ALA A 33 -3.30 16.92 7.66
N THR A 34 -2.41 17.86 7.32
CA THR A 34 -2.57 18.77 6.19
C THR A 34 -2.41 18.06 4.85
N GLN A 35 -1.40 17.20 4.70
CA GLN A 35 -1.21 16.39 3.50
C GLN A 35 -2.40 15.44 3.26
N LEU A 36 -2.94 14.83 4.32
CA LEU A 36 -4.14 14.00 4.23
C LEU A 36 -5.37 14.81 3.76
N ARG A 37 -5.55 16.04 4.27
CA ARG A 37 -6.63 16.92 3.80
C ARG A 37 -6.46 17.29 2.33
N PHE A 38 -5.25 17.63 1.91
CA PHE A 38 -4.95 17.93 0.52
C PHE A 38 -5.30 16.74 -0.39
N LEU A 39 -4.84 15.54 -0.05
CA LEU A 39 -5.15 14.32 -0.81
C LEU A 39 -6.65 14.02 -0.86
N LYS A 40 -7.39 14.23 0.23
CA LYS A 40 -8.86 14.07 0.25
C LYS A 40 -9.55 15.03 -0.72
N VAL A 41 -9.17 16.31 -0.71
CA VAL A 41 -9.72 17.33 -1.61
C VAL A 41 -9.36 17.01 -3.06
N ALA A 42 -8.10 16.67 -3.33
CA ALA A 42 -7.62 16.30 -4.65
C ALA A 42 -8.38 15.09 -5.21
N LYS A 43 -8.63 14.06 -4.38
CA LYS A 43 -9.44 12.89 -4.78
C LYS A 43 -10.88 13.28 -5.10
N ALA A 44 -11.52 14.10 -4.27
CA ALA A 44 -12.89 14.54 -4.50
C ALA A 44 -13.01 15.36 -5.80
N LYS A 45 -12.10 16.31 -6.02
CA LYS A 45 -12.07 17.12 -7.24
C LYS A 45 -11.69 16.34 -8.49
N GLY A 46 -10.72 15.43 -8.38
CA GLY A 46 -10.39 14.50 -9.46
C GLY A 46 -11.61 13.70 -9.90
N LYS A 47 -12.43 13.24 -8.94
CA LYS A 47 -13.67 12.51 -9.24
C LYS A 47 -14.72 13.37 -9.96
N GLU A 48 -14.88 14.63 -9.58
CA GLU A 48 -15.75 15.57 -10.30
C GLU A 48 -15.26 15.82 -11.74
N MET A 49 -13.94 15.78 -11.95
CA MET A 49 -13.30 16.01 -13.24
C MET A 49 -13.11 14.74 -14.09
N GLU A 50 -13.52 13.56 -13.58
CA GLU A 50 -13.46 12.34 -14.39
C GLU A 50 -14.33 12.51 -15.63
N THR A 51 -13.75 12.22 -16.79
CA THR A 51 -14.50 12.19 -18.04
C THR A 51 -15.57 11.10 -17.97
N VAL A 52 -16.76 11.40 -18.46
CA VAL A 52 -17.88 10.44 -18.56
C VAL A 52 -18.13 10.05 -20.01
N GLY A 53 -18.72 8.88 -20.24
CA GLY A 53 -19.07 8.39 -21.58
C GLY A 53 -17.88 7.89 -22.40
N GLN A 54 -17.90 8.06 -23.72
CA GLN A 54 -16.88 7.51 -24.63
C GLN A 54 -15.47 8.08 -24.36
N MET A 55 -15.36 9.30 -23.82
CA MET A 55 -14.08 9.90 -23.41
C MET A 55 -13.53 9.36 -22.07
N ALA A 56 -14.30 8.53 -21.35
CA ALA A 56 -13.84 7.84 -20.15
C ALA A 56 -13.07 6.54 -20.48
N GLY A 57 -12.97 6.18 -21.77
CA GLY A 57 -12.34 4.93 -22.19
C GLY A 57 -13.09 3.67 -21.73
N ALA A 58 -14.38 3.79 -21.38
CA ALA A 58 -15.23 2.62 -21.23
C ALA A 58 -15.23 1.88 -22.59
N ARG A 59 -14.65 0.68 -22.61
CA ARG A 59 -14.64 -0.17 -23.81
C ARG A 59 -16.09 -0.41 -24.21
N ALA A 60 -16.41 -0.09 -25.47
CA ALA A 60 -17.64 -0.51 -26.13
C ALA A 60 -17.77 -2.05 -26.10
#